data_AF-A0A2M7R063-F1
#
_entry.id   AF-A0A2M7R063-F1
#
_cell.length_a   1.000
_cell.length_b   1.000
_cell.length_c   1.000
_cell.angle_alpha   90.00
_cell.angle_beta   90.00
_cell.angle_gamma   90.00
#
_symmetry.space_group_name_H-M   'P 1'
#
loop_
_entity.id
_entity.type
_entity.pdbx_description
1 polymer ?
#
loop_
_entity_poly.entity_id
_entity_poly.type
_entity_poly.pdbx_seq_one_letter_code
_entity_poly.pdbx_strand_id
1 'polypeptide(L)'
;MKLFSTISLILLSAIFFAGCATQRPMYSWGDYSSSLYKLKKEPNDENLQKHKQVLLKIMEDSKENGLRVPPGVYCEYGYILMKEGKSNEALSYFGLEEKTYPESAVFIQRLKSQFAKTKEQP
;
A
#
# COMPACT_ATOMS: atom_id res chain seq x y z
N MET A 1 -2.75 -45.88 -33.22
CA MET A 1 -1.58 -44.98 -33.01
C MET A 1 -1.89 -43.51 -33.25
N LYS A 2 -2.53 -43.11 -34.36
CA LYS A 2 -2.82 -41.69 -34.67
C LYS A 2 -3.74 -40.99 -33.65
N LEU A 3 -4.74 -41.70 -33.11
CA LEU A 3 -5.69 -41.17 -32.13
C LEU A 3 -5.04 -40.86 -30.75
N PHE A 4 -4.06 -41.66 -30.33
CA PHE A 4 -3.31 -41.42 -29.09
C PHE A 4 -2.36 -40.21 -29.22
N SER A 5 -1.78 -40.00 -30.41
CA SER A 5 -0.92 -38.84 -30.70
C SER A 5 -1.70 -37.52 -30.72
N THR A 6 -2.93 -37.52 -31.25
CA THR A 6 -3.79 -36.33 -31.24
C THR A 6 -4.30 -35.98 -29.85
N ILE A 7 -4.64 -36.98 -29.03
CA ILE A 7 -5.03 -36.76 -27.62
C ILE A 7 -3.87 -36.19 -26.81
N SER A 8 -2.65 -36.70 -27.02
CA SER A 8 -1.45 -36.20 -26.33
C SER A 8 -1.13 -34.73 -26.68
N LEU A 9 -1.37 -34.30 -27.93
CA LEU A 9 -1.11 -32.94 -28.38
C LEU A 9 -2.15 -31.95 -27.81
N ILE A 10 -3.41 -32.36 -27.69
CA ILE A 10 -4.49 -31.56 -27.09
C ILE A 10 -4.27 -31.41 -25.58
N LEU A 11 -3.84 -32.47 -24.90
CA LEU A 11 -3.55 -32.42 -23.46
C LEU A 11 -2.33 -31.53 -23.17
N LEU A 12 -1.31 -31.56 -24.04
CA LEU A 12 -0.14 -30.69 -23.91
C LEU A 12 -0.50 -29.22 -24.11
N SER A 13 -1.37 -28.88 -25.08
CA SER A 13 -1.79 -27.49 -25.29
C SER A 13 -2.62 -26.95 -24.12
N ALA A 14 -3.48 -27.77 -23.50
CA ALA A 14 -4.27 -27.37 -22.34
C ALA A 14 -3.41 -26.97 -21.13
N ILE A 15 -2.25 -27.62 -20.93
CA ILE A 15 -1.31 -27.28 -19.85
C ILE A 15 -0.62 -25.93 -20.12
N PHE A 16 -0.31 -25.60 -21.37
CA PHE A 16 0.27 -24.30 -21.74
C PHE A 16 -0.68 -23.11 -21.45
N PHE A 17 -2.00 -23.33 -21.48
CA PHE A 17 -2.98 -22.27 -21.17
C PHE A 17 -3.33 -22.15 -19.68
N ALA A 18 -2.90 -23.07 -18.82
CA ALA A 18 -3.13 -23.00 -17.37
C ALA A 18 -2.30 -21.92 -16.64
N GLY A 19 -1.29 -21.34 -17.31
CA GLY A 19 -0.47 -20.26 -16.75
C GLY A 19 -1.19 -18.90 -16.63
N CYS A 20 -2.36 -18.74 -17.26
CA CYS A 20 -3.17 -17.52 -17.18
C CYS A 20 -4.24 -17.60 -16.07
N ALA A 21 -3.94 -18.29 -14.97
CA ALA A 21 -4.78 -18.26 -13.79
C ALA A 21 -4.63 -16.91 -13.10
N THR A 22 -5.71 -16.12 -13.07
CA THR A 22 -5.79 -14.85 -12.33
C THR A 22 -5.33 -15.05 -10.89
N GLN A 23 -4.15 -14.52 -10.56
CA GLN A 23 -3.64 -14.51 -9.20
C GLN A 23 -4.49 -13.56 -8.35
N ARG A 24 -4.86 -13.98 -7.15
CA ARG A 24 -5.49 -13.06 -6.20
C ARG A 24 -4.52 -11.92 -5.90
N PRO A 25 -4.95 -10.65 -5.96
CA PRO A 25 -4.06 -9.54 -5.68
C PRO A 25 -3.60 -9.63 -4.22
N MET A 26 -2.29 -9.44 -4.00
CA MET A 26 -1.70 -9.42 -2.66
C MET A 26 -2.17 -8.21 -1.84
N TYR A 27 -2.54 -7.12 -2.53
CA TYR A 27 -2.84 -5.81 -1.95
C TYR A 27 -4.03 -5.16 -2.66
N SER A 28 -4.83 -4.42 -1.90
CA SER A 28 -5.88 -3.54 -2.42
C SER A 28 -5.40 -2.11 -2.42
N TRP A 29 -5.08 -1.55 -3.60
CA TRP A 29 -4.58 -0.18 -3.72
C TRP A 29 -5.68 0.88 -3.93
N GLY A 30 -6.93 0.46 -4.18
CA GLY A 30 -8.04 1.37 -4.44
C GLY A 30 -7.67 2.50 -5.42
N ASP A 31 -8.00 3.73 -5.04
CA ASP A 31 -7.72 4.96 -5.81
C ASP A 31 -6.37 5.62 -5.48
N TYR A 32 -5.41 4.88 -4.92
CA TYR A 32 -4.13 5.45 -4.47
C TYR A 32 -3.44 6.26 -5.56
N SER A 33 -3.20 5.65 -6.72
CA SER A 33 -2.46 6.27 -7.83
C SER A 33 -3.15 7.53 -8.35
N SER A 34 -4.47 7.47 -8.52
CA SER A 34 -5.25 8.58 -9.07
C SER A 34 -5.33 9.77 -8.10
N SER A 35 -5.53 9.51 -6.81
CA SER A 35 -5.57 10.56 -5.77
C SER A 35 -4.19 11.18 -5.52
N LEU A 36 -3.12 10.37 -5.47
CA LEU A 36 -1.76 10.86 -5.32
C LEU A 36 -1.35 11.72 -6.52
N TYR A 37 -1.70 11.30 -7.74
CA TYR A 37 -1.45 12.08 -8.94
C TYR A 37 -2.12 13.45 -8.88
N LYS A 38 -3.40 13.50 -8.49
CA LYS A 38 -4.14 14.78 -8.32
C LYS A 38 -3.48 15.68 -7.28
N LEU A 39 -3.12 15.13 -6.12
CA LEU A 39 -2.42 15.88 -5.07
C LEU A 39 -1.07 16.43 -5.55
N LYS A 40 -0.29 15.64 -6.30
CA LYS A 40 1.00 16.08 -6.85
C LYS A 40 0.82 17.15 -7.93
N LYS A 41 -0.21 17.03 -8.77
CA LYS A 41 -0.50 17.98 -9.85
C LYS A 41 -0.99 19.30 -9.29
N GLU A 42 -1.85 19.26 -8.28
CA GLU A 42 -2.50 20.43 -7.67
C GLU A 42 -2.42 20.29 -6.13
N PRO A 43 -1.30 20.73 -5.52
CA PRO A 43 -1.07 20.58 -4.08
C PRO A 43 -1.87 21.63 -3.29
N ASN A 44 -3.13 21.30 -3.04
CA ASN A 44 -4.04 22.08 -2.21
C ASN A 44 -4.66 21.21 -1.11
N ASP A 45 -5.27 21.86 -0.11
CA ASP A 45 -5.84 21.18 1.05
C ASP A 45 -6.97 20.21 0.68
N GLU A 46 -7.78 20.56 -0.32
CA GLU A 46 -8.87 19.71 -0.80
C GLU A 46 -8.33 18.37 -1.33
N ASN A 47 -7.32 18.41 -2.21
CA ASN A 47 -6.70 17.23 -2.77
C ASN A 47 -5.93 16.44 -1.70
N LEU A 48 -5.33 17.12 -0.72
CA LEU A 48 -4.67 16.46 0.41
C LEU A 48 -5.69 15.68 1.24
N GLN A 49 -6.82 16.29 1.60
CA GLN A 49 -7.87 15.60 2.36
C GLN A 49 -8.48 14.45 1.56
N LYS A 50 -8.72 14.62 0.25
CA LYS A 50 -9.17 13.52 -0.62
C LYS A 50 -8.18 12.36 -0.64
N HIS A 51 -6.88 12.63 -0.77
CA HIS A 51 -5.86 11.58 -0.74
C HIS A 51 -5.80 10.88 0.63
N LYS A 52 -5.87 11.62 1.74
CA LYS A 52 -5.97 11.03 3.09
C LYS A 52 -7.17 10.08 3.23
N GLN A 53 -8.34 10.45 2.69
CA GLN A 53 -9.52 9.59 2.71
C GLN A 53 -9.29 8.30 1.90
N VAL A 54 -8.59 8.39 0.76
CA VAL A 54 -8.21 7.20 -0.02
C VAL A 54 -7.26 6.30 0.78
N LEU A 55 -6.27 6.85 1.50
CA LEU A 55 -5.39 6.05 2.36
C LEU A 55 -6.17 5.32 3.45
N LEU A 56 -7.11 6.00 4.12
CA LEU A 56 -7.97 5.38 5.13
C LEU A 56 -8.83 4.25 4.53
N LYS A 57 -9.43 4.50 3.37
CA LYS A 57 -10.23 3.51 2.66
C LYS A 57 -9.41 2.28 2.28
N ILE A 58 -8.18 2.45 1.82
CA ILE A 58 -7.27 1.33 1.55
C ILE A 58 -7.03 0.48 2.81
N MET A 59 -6.86 1.12 3.98
CA MET A 59 -6.68 0.39 5.24
C MET A 59 -7.95 -0.39 5.62
N GLU A 60 -9.12 0.23 5.46
CA GLU A 60 -10.43 -0.38 5.72
C GLU A 60 -10.68 -1.56 4.77
N ASP A 61 -10.60 -1.34 3.46
CA ASP A 61 -10.78 -2.36 2.43
C ASP A 61 -9.82 -3.53 2.65
N SER A 62 -8.55 -3.27 2.99
CA SER A 62 -7.58 -4.34 3.27
C SER A 62 -8.01 -5.17 4.47
N LYS A 63 -8.45 -4.53 5.55
CA LYS A 63 -8.94 -5.21 6.75
C LYS A 63 -10.18 -6.05 6.47
N GLU A 64 -11.16 -5.50 5.75
CA GLU A 64 -12.40 -6.20 5.38
C GLU A 64 -12.15 -7.43 4.51
N ASN A 65 -11.19 -7.33 3.59
CA ASN A 65 -10.83 -8.42 2.70
C ASN A 65 -9.81 -9.41 3.30
N GLY A 66 -9.40 -9.21 4.56
CA GLY A 66 -8.37 -10.04 5.20
C GLY A 66 -7.00 -9.94 4.51
N LEU A 67 -6.75 -8.84 3.79
CA LEU A 67 -5.50 -8.55 3.10
C LEU A 67 -4.59 -7.70 4.00
N ARG A 68 -3.29 -7.78 3.73
CA ARG A 68 -2.33 -6.87 4.35
C ARG A 68 -2.52 -5.47 3.76
N VAL A 69 -2.53 -4.44 4.60
CA VAL A 69 -2.48 -3.04 4.14
C VAL A 69 -1.23 -2.85 3.29
N PRO A 70 -1.30 -2.24 2.10
CA PRO A 70 -0.15 -2.10 1.22
C PRO A 70 1.03 -1.36 1.88
N PRO A 71 2.29 -1.68 1.49
CA PRO A 71 3.47 -1.08 2.10
C PRO A 71 3.50 0.43 1.87
N GLY A 72 3.89 1.17 2.91
CA GLY A 72 3.98 2.62 2.92
C GLY A 72 2.66 3.36 3.19
N VAL A 73 1.49 2.71 3.12
CA VAL A 73 0.20 3.39 3.34
C VAL A 73 0.06 3.91 4.77
N TYR A 74 0.47 3.12 5.77
CA TYR A 74 0.47 3.59 7.16
C TYR A 74 1.52 4.69 7.35
N CYS A 75 2.72 4.52 6.77
CA CYS A 75 3.76 5.53 6.82
C CYS A 75 3.32 6.88 6.22
N GLU A 76 2.71 6.88 5.03
CA GLU A 76 2.29 8.11 4.37
C GLU A 76 1.18 8.83 5.16
N TYR A 77 0.18 8.08 5.63
CA TYR A 77 -0.86 8.67 6.47
C TYR A 77 -0.30 9.25 7.77
N GLY A 78 0.59 8.52 8.44
CA GLY A 78 1.29 9.00 9.63
C GLY A 78 2.14 10.25 9.35
N TYR A 79 2.81 10.31 8.21
CA TYR A 79 3.58 11.48 7.79
C TYR A 79 2.69 12.72 7.58
N ILE A 80 1.53 12.55 6.96
CA ILE A 80 0.55 13.64 6.79
C ILE A 80 0.05 14.11 8.15
N LEU A 81 -0.32 13.20 9.05
CA LEU A 81 -0.74 13.54 10.42
C LEU A 81 0.35 14.29 11.20
N MET A 82 1.61 13.91 11.02
CA MET A 82 2.74 14.59 11.66
C MET A 82 2.84 16.04 11.19
N LYS A 83 2.66 16.30 9.89
CA LYS A 83 2.62 17.67 9.33
C LYS A 83 1.43 18.48 9.83
N GLU A 84 0.31 17.84 10.13
CA GLU A 84 -0.87 18.46 10.74
C GLU A 84 -0.73 18.65 12.27
N GLY A 85 0.42 18.33 12.87
CA GLY A 85 0.67 18.46 14.31
C GLY A 85 0.08 17.33 15.17
N LYS A 86 -0.54 16.32 14.56
CA LYS A 86 -1.16 15.17 15.23
C LYS A 86 -0.13 14.08 15.54
N SER A 87 0.90 14.43 16.29
CA SER A 87 2.08 13.57 16.49
C SER A 87 1.78 12.21 17.13
N ASN A 88 0.87 12.14 18.11
CA ASN A 88 0.55 10.87 18.79
C ASN A 88 -0.14 9.88 17.84
N GLU A 89 -1.07 10.38 17.02
CA GLU A 89 -1.72 9.57 15.98
C GLU A 89 -0.69 9.13 14.94
N ALA A 90 0.15 10.04 14.47
CA ALA A 90 1.23 9.74 13.51
C ALA A 90 2.17 8.63 13.99
N LEU A 91 2.62 8.70 15.25
CA LEU A 91 3.48 7.67 15.86
C LEU A 91 2.81 6.30 15.92
N SER A 92 1.49 6.27 16.13
CA SER A 92 0.72 5.02 16.13
C SER A 92 0.72 4.37 14.74
N TYR A 93 0.50 5.16 13.68
CA TYR A 93 0.56 4.66 12.30
C TYR A 93 1.96 4.23 11.88
N PHE A 94 3.01 4.96 12.28
CA PHE A 94 4.37 4.50 12.07
C PHE A 94 4.67 3.16 12.76
N GLY A 95 4.12 2.93 13.96
CA GLY A 95 4.22 1.63 14.62
C GLY A 95 3.48 0.51 13.87
N LEU A 96 2.34 0.81 13.24
CA LEU A 96 1.63 -0.14 12.38
C LEU A 96 2.46 -0.51 11.15
N GLU A 97 3.13 0.46 10.51
CA GLU A 97 4.04 0.20 9.39
C GLU A 97 5.18 -0.74 9.82
N GLU A 98 5.88 -0.44 10.92
CA GLU A 98 7.00 -1.26 11.40
C GLU A 98 6.58 -2.69 11.77
N LYS A 99 5.38 -2.84 12.34
CA LYS A 99 4.81 -4.14 12.67
C LYS A 99 4.44 -4.94 11.43
N THR A 100 3.93 -4.27 10.41
CA THR A 100 3.45 -4.91 9.16
C THR A 100 4.61 -5.21 8.21
N TYR A 101 5.61 -4.33 8.20
CA TYR A 101 6.77 -4.31 7.32
C TYR A 101 8.04 -4.03 8.13
N PRO A 102 8.61 -5.02 8.83
CA PRO A 102 9.81 -4.84 9.66
C PRO A 102 11.04 -4.38 8.85
N GLU A 103 11.07 -4.65 7.54
CA GLU A 103 12.09 -4.14 6.61
C GLU A 103 12.09 -2.61 6.51
N SER A 104 10.95 -1.95 6.80
CA SER A 104 10.84 -0.49 6.80
C SER A 104 11.37 0.17 8.08
N ALA A 105 11.65 -0.61 9.14
CA ALA A 105 11.91 -0.08 10.48
C ALA A 105 13.07 0.93 10.51
N VAL A 106 14.17 0.67 9.79
CA VAL A 106 15.29 1.61 9.72
C VAL A 106 14.87 2.97 9.17
N PHE A 107 14.01 2.98 8.15
CA PHE A 107 13.48 4.21 7.57
C PHE A 107 12.54 4.93 8.54
N ILE A 108 11.59 4.20 9.15
CA ILE A 108 10.62 4.78 10.09
C ILE A 108 11.30 5.37 11.32
N GLN A 109 12.30 4.69 11.88
CA GLN A 109 13.05 5.21 13.03
C GLN A 109 13.83 6.49 12.69
N ARG A 110 14.43 6.57 11.49
CA ARG A 110 15.06 7.80 11.00
C ARG A 110 14.03 8.92 10.84
N LEU A 111 12.87 8.62 10.27
CA LEU A 111 11.78 9.57 10.08
C LEU A 111 11.29 10.14 11.43
N LYS A 112 11.00 9.28 12.40
CA LYS A 112 10.63 9.66 13.78
C LYS A 112 11.68 10.57 14.42
N SER A 113 12.96 10.22 14.27
CA SER A 113 14.08 10.99 14.82
C SER A 113 14.21 12.38 14.19
N GLN A 114 13.95 12.53 12.89
CA GLN A 114 13.96 13.84 12.23
C GLN A 114 12.86 14.75 12.79
N PHE A 115 11.64 14.24 12.96
CA PHE A 115 10.54 15.02 13.52
C PHE A 115 10.74 15.40 14.98
N ALA A 116 11.40 14.56 15.78
CA ALA A 116 11.76 14.91 17.16
C ALA A 116 12.71 16.12 17.19
N LYS A 117 13.75 16.12 16.33
CA LYS A 117 14.70 17.24 16.22
C LYS A 117 14.05 18.55 15.76
N THR A 118 13.11 18.48 14.82
CA THR A 118 12.40 19.68 14.33
C THR A 118 11.56 20.35 15.42
N LYS A 119 11.10 19.63 16.45
CA LYS A 119 10.38 20.23 17.59
C LYS A 119 11.30 20.93 18.60
N GLU A 120 12.61 20.67 18.57
CA GLU A 120 13.58 21.19 19.53
C GLU A 120 14.33 22.44 19.01
N GLN A 121 14.07 22.88 17.77
CA GLN A 121 14.72 24.04 17.18
C GLN A 121 13.89 25.31 17.46
N PRO A 122 14.42 26.30 18.21
CA PRO A 122 13.71 27.52 18.62
C PRO A 122 13.41 28.47 17.46
#